data_AF-K6AP06-F1
#
_entry.id   AF-K6AP06-F1
#
_cell.length_a   1.000
_cell.length_b   1.000
_cell.length_c   1.000
_cell.angle_alpha   90.00
_cell.angle_beta   90.00
_cell.angle_gamma   90.00
#
_symmetry.space_group_name_H-M   'P 1'
#
loop_
_entity.id
_entity.type
_entity.pdbx_description
1 polymer ?
#
loop_
_entity_poly.entity_id
_entity_poly.type
_entity_poly.pdbx_seq_one_letter_code
_entity_poly.pdbx_strand_id
1 'polypeptide(L)'
;MGRTRVVNIRKETCDVYIGRAGYGKDGYFGNPFRLEATMAKGSTLGRYRKYFYHRLSTDKEFRKRIGNLQGKTLGCFCKPDPCHGDIIKEYLDWMAENANEAIVIGQIHWKGCVYPVREIDAGNHIFRVSVESLRNELANDMRNGIYEAMEASEEIDGYCTDEELCTLSDTDLYKMYC
;
A
#
# COMPACT_ATOMS: atom_id res chain seq x y z
N MET A 1 -11.63 9.66 17.50
CA MET A 1 -12.06 9.02 16.23
C MET A 1 -12.65 7.65 16.55
N GLY A 2 -13.68 7.22 15.81
CA GLY A 2 -14.25 5.87 15.99
C GLY A 2 -13.28 4.77 15.55
N ARG A 3 -13.44 3.56 16.10
CA ARG A 3 -12.60 2.41 15.76
C ARG A 3 -13.13 1.70 14.51
N THR A 4 -12.30 1.57 13.48
CA THR A 4 -12.62 0.78 12.28
C THR A 4 -12.80 -0.68 12.65
N ARG A 5 -13.86 -1.33 12.14
CA ARG A 5 -14.16 -2.74 12.39
C ARG A 5 -14.50 -3.47 11.10
N VAL A 6 -14.25 -4.77 11.06
CA VAL A 6 -14.57 -5.63 9.91
C VAL A 6 -15.59 -6.67 10.34
N VAL A 7 -16.73 -6.72 9.66
CA VAL A 7 -17.86 -7.58 10.02
C VAL A 7 -18.27 -8.49 8.86
N ASN A 8 -18.98 -9.57 9.19
CA ASN A 8 -19.67 -10.36 8.18
C ASN A 8 -21.01 -9.70 7.84
N ILE A 9 -21.21 -9.31 6.59
CA ILE A 9 -22.44 -8.63 6.15
C ILE A 9 -23.71 -9.47 6.24
N ARG A 10 -23.58 -10.80 6.36
CA ARG A 10 -24.73 -11.71 6.59
C ARG A 10 -25.16 -11.74 8.05
N LYS A 11 -24.33 -11.21 8.97
CA LYS A 11 -24.55 -11.27 10.42
C LYS A 11 -24.77 -9.89 11.03
N GLU A 12 -24.09 -8.88 10.53
CA GLU A 12 -24.12 -7.52 11.07
C GLU A 12 -24.24 -6.49 9.93
N THR A 13 -24.81 -5.33 10.26
CA THR A 13 -24.84 -4.18 9.34
C THR A 13 -23.44 -3.58 9.19
N CYS A 14 -23.17 -3.00 8.02
CA CYS A 14 -21.91 -2.32 7.74
C CYS A 14 -22.17 -0.98 7.06
N ASP A 15 -21.24 -0.04 7.25
CA ASP A 15 -21.27 1.28 6.61
C ASP A 15 -20.77 1.19 5.16
N VAL A 16 -19.72 0.40 4.92
CA VAL A 16 -19.08 0.27 3.61
C VAL A 16 -18.84 -1.19 3.25
N TYR A 17 -19.33 -1.61 2.10
CA TYR A 17 -19.01 -2.91 1.54
C TYR A 17 -17.59 -2.90 0.95
N ILE A 18 -16.74 -3.82 1.39
CA ILE A 18 -15.35 -3.96 0.91
C ILE A 18 -15.11 -5.28 0.17
N GLY A 19 -16.14 -6.10 -0.03
CA GLY A 19 -16.00 -7.37 -0.76
C GLY A 19 -15.80 -7.19 -2.27
N ARG A 20 -15.80 -8.31 -3.00
CA ARG A 20 -15.63 -8.31 -4.46
C ARG A 20 -16.88 -7.84 -5.20
N ALA A 21 -16.71 -7.48 -6.47
CA ALA A 21 -17.81 -7.10 -7.35
C ALA A 21 -18.88 -8.20 -7.41
N GLY A 22 -20.15 -7.78 -7.39
CA GLY A 22 -21.30 -8.67 -7.31
C GLY A 22 -22.37 -8.14 -6.35
N TYR A 23 -23.57 -8.71 -6.40
CA TYR A 23 -24.70 -8.29 -5.54
C TYR A 23 -25.01 -6.79 -5.63
N GLY A 24 -24.87 -6.19 -6.82
CA GLY A 24 -25.06 -4.75 -7.04
C GLY A 24 -23.97 -3.86 -6.44
N LYS A 25 -22.80 -4.42 -6.09
CA LYS A 25 -21.62 -3.70 -5.60
C LYS A 25 -20.49 -3.77 -6.63
N ASP A 26 -19.74 -2.68 -6.76
CA ASP A 26 -18.62 -2.53 -7.70
C ASP A 26 -17.35 -3.29 -7.28
N GLY A 27 -17.22 -3.57 -5.99
CA GLY A 27 -16.09 -4.30 -5.42
C GLY A 27 -14.78 -3.52 -5.38
N TYR A 28 -14.83 -2.19 -5.31
CA TYR A 28 -13.65 -1.32 -5.42
C TYR A 28 -12.50 -1.66 -4.45
N PHE A 29 -12.84 -2.09 -3.23
CA PHE A 29 -11.90 -2.51 -2.17
C PHE A 29 -11.71 -4.03 -2.09
N GLY A 30 -12.31 -4.78 -3.01
CA GLY A 30 -12.29 -6.23 -3.00
C GLY A 30 -10.91 -6.80 -3.29
N ASN A 31 -10.58 -7.93 -2.68
CA ASN A 31 -9.38 -8.68 -3.04
C ASN A 31 -9.49 -9.21 -4.49
N PRO A 32 -8.62 -8.76 -5.43
CA PRO A 32 -8.67 -9.21 -6.82
C PRO A 32 -8.25 -10.68 -6.97
N PHE A 33 -7.50 -11.22 -6.02
CA PHE A 33 -7.04 -12.61 -6.05
C PHE A 33 -8.13 -13.54 -5.56
N ARG A 34 -8.70 -14.33 -6.49
CA ARG A 34 -9.73 -15.31 -6.17
C ARG A 34 -9.13 -16.46 -5.35
N LEU A 35 -9.91 -16.89 -4.37
CA LEU A 35 -9.61 -18.08 -3.59
C LEU A 35 -10.24 -19.26 -4.34
N GLU A 36 -9.44 -20.25 -4.73
CA GLU A 36 -9.97 -21.47 -5.33
C GLU A 36 -10.53 -22.39 -4.24
N ALA A 37 -11.48 -23.27 -4.62
CA ALA A 37 -12.22 -24.10 -3.67
C ALA A 37 -11.32 -25.04 -2.83
N THR A 38 -10.16 -25.42 -3.36
CA THR A 38 -9.19 -26.30 -2.72
C THR A 38 -8.19 -25.57 -1.84
N MET A 39 -8.17 -24.23 -1.87
CA MET A 39 -7.18 -23.42 -1.17
C MET A 39 -7.62 -23.13 0.27
N ALA A 40 -6.65 -23.14 1.19
CA ALA A 40 -6.88 -22.72 2.57
C ALA A 40 -7.40 -21.27 2.63
N LYS A 41 -8.36 -21.01 3.51
CA LYS A 41 -8.87 -19.66 3.75
C LYS A 41 -7.71 -18.73 4.15
N GLY A 42 -7.69 -17.53 3.59
CA GLY A 42 -6.62 -16.56 3.84
C GLY A 42 -5.34 -16.74 3.01
N SER A 43 -5.21 -17.81 2.22
CA SER A 43 -4.01 -18.05 1.37
C SER A 43 -3.73 -16.95 0.33
N THR A 44 -4.71 -16.13 -0.02
CA THR A 44 -4.55 -14.99 -0.94
C THR A 44 -4.16 -13.69 -0.24
N LEU A 45 -4.14 -13.65 1.10
CA LEU A 45 -3.91 -12.42 1.86
C LEU A 45 -2.50 -11.86 1.67
N GLY A 46 -1.48 -12.71 1.53
CA GLY A 46 -0.12 -12.24 1.23
C GLY A 46 -0.04 -11.51 -0.12
N ARG A 47 -0.70 -12.04 -1.16
CA ARG A 47 -0.78 -11.37 -2.47
C ARG A 47 -1.58 -10.08 -2.37
N TYR A 48 -2.70 -10.12 -1.64
CA TYR A 48 -3.51 -8.93 -1.40
C TYR A 48 -2.75 -7.84 -0.66
N ARG A 49 -1.94 -8.16 0.36
CA ARG A 49 -1.13 -7.19 1.10
C ARG A 49 -0.18 -6.45 0.17
N LYS A 50 0.56 -7.18 -0.67
CA LYS A 50 1.44 -6.60 -1.69
C LYS A 50 0.67 -5.70 -2.66
N TYR A 51 -0.44 -6.18 -3.21
CA TYR A 51 -1.31 -5.40 -4.10
C TYR A 51 -1.85 -4.14 -3.41
N PHE A 52 -2.28 -4.27 -2.15
CA PHE A 52 -2.88 -3.19 -1.37
C PHE A 52 -1.89 -2.05 -1.18
N TYR A 53 -0.68 -2.34 -0.68
CA TYR A 53 0.34 -1.31 -0.45
C TYR A 53 0.89 -0.75 -1.76
N HIS A 54 1.07 -1.57 -2.79
CA HIS A 54 1.45 -1.07 -4.11
C HIS A 54 0.41 -0.10 -4.70
N ARG A 55 -0.88 -0.43 -4.60
CA ARG A 55 -1.94 0.47 -5.04
C ARG A 55 -2.02 1.70 -4.13
N LEU A 56 -1.79 1.55 -2.84
CA LEU A 56 -1.76 2.65 -1.89
C LEU A 56 -0.63 3.64 -2.21
N SER A 57 0.54 3.17 -2.63
CA SER A 57 1.71 4.00 -2.97
C SER A 57 1.57 4.69 -4.34
N THR A 58 0.87 4.06 -5.30
CA THR A 58 0.79 4.55 -6.70
C THR A 58 -0.53 5.24 -7.09
N ASP A 59 -1.66 4.87 -6.48
CA ASP A 59 -2.99 5.38 -6.81
C ASP A 59 -3.51 6.34 -5.72
N LYS A 60 -3.37 7.65 -6.00
CA LYS A 60 -3.78 8.73 -5.07
C LYS A 60 -5.27 8.67 -4.72
N GLU A 61 -6.13 8.29 -5.67
CA GLU A 61 -7.57 8.21 -5.44
C GLU A 61 -7.92 7.00 -4.58
N PHE A 62 -7.25 5.86 -4.80
CA PHE A 62 -7.38 4.70 -3.93
C PHE A 62 -6.94 5.03 -2.50
N ARG A 63 -5.78 5.67 -2.32
CA ARG A 63 -5.31 6.11 -0.99
C ARG A 63 -6.31 7.00 -0.28
N LYS A 64 -6.85 8.01 -0.98
CA LYS A 64 -7.89 8.90 -0.45
C LYS A 64 -9.15 8.13 -0.04
N ARG A 65 -9.61 7.20 -0.88
CA ARG A 65 -10.79 6.37 -0.60
C ARG A 65 -10.57 5.43 0.58
N ILE A 66 -9.37 4.87 0.74
CA ILE A 66 -9.00 4.09 1.91
C ILE A 66 -9.04 4.97 3.16
N GLY A 67 -8.45 6.16 3.16
CA GLY A 67 -8.51 7.09 4.29
C GLY A 67 -9.95 7.43 4.71
N ASN A 68 -10.87 7.56 3.75
CA ASN A 68 -12.31 7.79 4.00
C ASN A 68 -13.04 6.60 4.67
N LEU A 69 -12.36 5.47 4.88
CA LEU A 69 -12.87 4.33 5.63
C LEU A 69 -12.59 4.43 7.14
N GLN A 70 -11.79 5.40 7.58
CA GLN A 70 -11.44 5.56 8.99
C GLN A 70 -12.67 5.64 9.88
N GLY A 71 -12.73 4.79 10.91
CA GLY A 71 -13.81 4.73 11.87
C GLY A 71 -15.11 4.11 11.37
N LYS A 72 -15.15 3.58 10.14
CA LYS A 72 -16.32 2.90 9.57
C LYS A 72 -16.32 1.40 9.85
N THR A 73 -17.51 0.82 9.78
CA THR A 73 -17.74 -0.63 9.78
C THR A 73 -17.64 -1.17 8.36
N LEU A 74 -16.60 -1.96 8.10
CA LEU A 74 -16.29 -2.55 6.81
C LEU A 74 -16.93 -3.93 6.66
N GLY A 75 -17.76 -4.09 5.66
CA GLY A 75 -18.50 -5.32 5.39
C GLY A 75 -17.80 -6.23 4.39
N CYS A 76 -17.50 -7.44 4.80
CA CYS A 76 -17.06 -8.52 3.90
C CYS A 76 -17.85 -9.81 4.16
N PHE A 77 -17.69 -10.82 3.32
CA PHE A 77 -18.26 -12.15 3.53
C PHE A 77 -17.34 -13.10 4.31
N CYS A 78 -16.03 -12.80 4.40
CA CYS A 78 -15.03 -13.75 4.91
C CYS A 78 -15.08 -13.94 6.43
N LYS A 79 -15.44 -12.91 7.21
CA LYS A 79 -15.45 -13.02 8.68
C LYS A 79 -16.37 -14.17 9.14
N PRO A 80 -15.99 -14.97 10.15
CA PRO A 80 -14.88 -14.79 11.07
C PRO A 80 -13.50 -15.29 10.56
N ASP A 81 -13.44 -15.88 9.37
CA ASP A 81 -12.18 -16.34 8.79
C ASP A 81 -11.26 -15.16 8.41
N PRO A 82 -9.95 -15.40 8.17
CA PRO A 82 -9.02 -14.35 7.75
C PRO A 82 -9.55 -13.54 6.56
N CYS A 83 -9.56 -12.22 6.69
CA CYS A 83 -10.21 -11.31 5.76
C CYS A 83 -9.25 -10.24 5.25
N HIS A 84 -9.37 -9.85 3.98
CA HIS A 84 -8.58 -8.75 3.43
C HIS A 84 -8.91 -7.41 4.09
N GLY A 85 -10.12 -7.28 4.63
CA GLY A 85 -10.52 -6.15 5.45
C GLY A 85 -9.66 -5.97 6.70
N ASP A 86 -9.05 -7.05 7.22
CA ASP A 86 -8.14 -6.95 8.37
C ASP A 86 -6.89 -6.16 8.01
N ILE A 87 -6.37 -6.31 6.78
CA ILE A 87 -5.21 -5.55 6.28
C ILE A 87 -5.58 -4.07 6.09
N ILE A 88 -6.76 -3.78 5.55
CA ILE A 88 -7.26 -2.39 5.44
C ILE A 88 -7.39 -1.77 6.84
N LYS A 89 -7.98 -2.50 7.78
CA LYS A 89 -8.17 -2.04 9.16
C LYS A 89 -6.83 -1.81 9.86
N GLU A 90 -5.87 -2.72 9.69
CA GLU A 90 -4.52 -2.59 10.25
C GLU A 90 -3.84 -1.29 9.78
N TYR A 91 -3.88 -1.00 8.48
CA TYR A 91 -3.38 0.26 7.94
C TYR A 91 -4.09 1.49 8.54
N LEU A 92 -5.43 1.44 8.65
CA LEU A 92 -6.24 2.54 9.20
C LEU A 92 -6.00 2.77 10.70
N ASP A 93 -5.77 1.71 11.47
CA ASP A 93 -5.40 1.81 12.88
C ASP A 93 -4.02 2.46 13.00
N TRP A 94 -3.04 2.04 12.19
CA TRP A 94 -1.72 2.66 12.13
C TRP A 94 -1.78 4.15 11.78
N MET A 95 -2.57 4.53 10.76
CA MET A 95 -2.76 5.94 10.38
C MET A 95 -3.39 6.78 11.50
N ALA A 96 -4.27 6.18 12.31
CA ALA A 96 -4.89 6.89 13.43
C ALA A 96 -3.95 7.06 14.62
N GLU A 97 -3.07 6.09 14.86
CA GLU A 97 -2.02 6.16 15.89
C GLU A 97 -0.92 7.17 15.52
N ASN A 98 -0.66 7.35 14.22
CA ASN A 98 0.41 8.21 13.69
C ASN A 98 -0.12 9.46 12.97
N ALA A 99 -1.30 9.98 13.37
CA ALA A 99 -2.00 11.04 12.65
C ALA A 99 -1.22 12.37 12.53
N ASN A 100 -0.19 12.59 13.35
CA ASN A 100 0.67 13.77 13.29
C ASN A 100 1.83 13.63 12.28
N GLU A 101 2.03 12.44 11.70
CA GLU A 101 3.05 12.16 10.69
C GLU A 101 2.39 12.13 9.31
N ALA A 102 2.39 13.28 8.64
CA ALA A 102 1.86 13.37 7.29
C ALA A 102 2.80 12.68 6.29
N ILE A 103 2.54 11.41 5.96
CA ILE A 103 3.26 10.72 4.89
C ILE A 103 2.89 11.34 3.53
N VAL A 104 3.87 11.94 2.87
CA VAL A 104 3.74 12.47 1.52
C VAL A 104 4.47 11.56 0.53
N ILE A 105 3.70 10.86 -0.31
CA ILE A 105 4.24 10.00 -1.37
C ILE A 105 4.14 10.73 -2.70
N GLY A 106 5.31 11.13 -3.22
CA GLY A 106 5.53 11.65 -4.55
C GLY A 106 5.61 10.55 -5.61
N GLN A 107 5.99 10.93 -6.82
CA GLN A 107 6.10 10.04 -7.97
C GLN A 107 7.34 10.38 -8.79
N ILE A 108 8.03 9.36 -9.28
CA ILE A 108 9.05 9.48 -10.32
C ILE A 108 8.68 8.61 -11.51
N HIS A 109 9.19 8.98 -12.68
CA HIS A 109 8.87 8.31 -13.94
C HIS A 109 10.11 7.63 -14.48
N TRP A 110 10.00 6.34 -14.79
CA TRP A 110 11.07 5.58 -15.43
C TRP A 110 10.49 4.75 -16.56
N LYS A 111 10.96 4.98 -17.79
CA LYS A 111 10.54 4.25 -19.01
C LYS A 111 9.01 4.13 -19.19
N GLY A 112 8.29 5.20 -18.85
CA GLY A 112 6.82 5.26 -18.96
C GLY A 112 6.06 4.61 -17.79
N CYS A 113 6.76 3.99 -16.84
CA CYS A 113 6.23 3.52 -15.57
C CYS A 113 6.33 4.61 -14.50
N VAL A 114 5.40 4.61 -13.56
CA VAL A 114 5.37 5.54 -12.43
C VAL A 114 5.73 4.77 -11.16
N TYR A 115 6.70 5.29 -10.42
CA TYR A 115 7.17 4.73 -9.15
C TYR A 115 6.91 5.71 -8.01
N PRO A 116 6.46 5.23 -6.85
CA PRO A 116 6.30 6.07 -5.68
C PRO A 116 7.67 6.45 -5.11
N VAL A 117 7.79 7.66 -4.60
CA VAL A 117 9.01 8.15 -3.93
C VAL A 117 8.62 8.98 -2.70
N ARG A 118 9.44 8.95 -1.65
CA ARG A 118 9.39 9.91 -0.56
C ARG A 118 10.66 10.76 -0.57
N GLU A 119 10.49 12.06 -0.39
CA GLU A 119 11.56 13.02 -0.17
C GLU A 119 11.55 13.39 1.31
N ILE A 120 12.63 13.07 2.01
CA ILE A 120 12.77 13.24 3.45
C ILE A 120 13.85 14.29 3.71
N ASP A 121 13.50 15.35 4.44
CA ASP A 121 14.47 16.37 4.84
C ASP A 121 15.36 15.84 5.96
N ALA A 122 16.61 15.49 5.64
CA ALA A 122 17.62 15.05 6.60
C ALA A 122 18.48 16.22 7.13
N GLY A 123 18.07 17.47 6.89
CA GLY A 123 18.72 18.70 7.34
C GLY A 123 19.84 19.20 6.43
N ASN A 124 20.74 18.32 5.98
CA ASN A 124 21.85 18.67 5.07
C ASN A 124 21.66 18.21 3.63
N HIS A 125 20.72 17.30 3.38
CA HIS A 125 20.33 16.82 2.07
C HIS A 125 18.88 16.31 2.11
N ILE A 126 18.28 16.17 0.94
CA ILE A 126 16.98 15.50 0.79
C ILE A 126 17.26 14.03 0.52
N PHE A 127 16.87 13.17 1.45
CA PHE A 127 16.95 11.73 1.31
C PHE A 127 15.76 11.22 0.50
N ARG A 128 16.03 10.62 -0.66
CA ARG A 128 15.05 10.08 -1.59
C ARG A 128 14.97 8.57 -1.46
N VAL A 129 13.81 8.08 -1.05
CA VAL A 129 13.55 6.64 -0.94
C VAL A 129 12.43 6.22 -1.88
N SER A 130 12.70 5.21 -2.70
CA SER A 130 11.74 4.62 -3.63
C SER A 130 11.51 3.13 -3.32
N VAL A 131 10.81 2.43 -4.19
CA VAL A 131 10.46 1.02 -4.00
C VAL A 131 11.45 0.08 -4.67
N GLU A 132 11.62 -1.12 -4.10
CA GLU A 132 12.52 -2.15 -4.63
C GLU A 132 12.21 -2.54 -6.09
N SER A 133 10.97 -2.40 -6.56
CA SER A 133 10.63 -2.65 -7.96
C SER A 133 11.36 -1.71 -8.91
N LEU A 134 11.53 -0.43 -8.52
CA LEU A 134 12.34 0.52 -9.29
C LEU A 134 13.82 0.12 -9.26
N ARG A 135 14.35 -0.23 -8.08
CA ARG A 135 15.74 -0.72 -7.94
C ARG A 135 16.03 -1.84 -8.93
N ASN A 136 15.11 -2.81 -9.00
CA ASN A 136 15.27 -3.99 -9.83
C ASN A 136 15.24 -3.63 -11.33
N GLU A 137 14.38 -2.70 -11.75
CA GLU A 137 14.34 -2.18 -13.11
C GLU A 137 15.62 -1.42 -13.47
N LEU A 138 16.04 -0.46 -12.65
CA LEU A 138 17.27 0.31 -12.86
C LEU A 138 18.48 -0.62 -12.91
N ALA A 139 18.59 -1.57 -11.99
CA ALA A 139 19.67 -2.55 -11.98
C ALA A 139 19.66 -3.45 -13.23
N ASN A 140 18.48 -3.80 -13.73
CA ASN A 140 18.38 -4.54 -14.99
C ASN A 140 18.81 -3.69 -16.18
N ASP A 141 18.39 -2.43 -16.24
CA ASP A 141 18.69 -1.52 -17.33
C ASP A 141 20.19 -1.15 -17.36
N MET A 142 20.82 -0.92 -16.21
CA MET A 142 22.27 -0.74 -16.09
C MET A 142 23.04 -1.96 -16.61
N ARG A 143 22.61 -3.18 -16.25
CA ARG A 143 23.21 -4.42 -16.78
C ARG A 143 23.07 -4.56 -18.30
N ASN A 144 22.06 -3.92 -18.89
CA ASN A 144 21.84 -3.89 -20.34
C ASN A 144 22.45 -2.66 -21.01
N GLY A 145 23.27 -1.87 -20.30
CA GLY A 145 24.00 -0.73 -20.86
C GLY A 145 23.17 0.53 -21.10
N ILE A 146 22.01 0.66 -20.44
CA ILE A 146 21.22 1.89 -20.46
C ILE A 146 21.86 2.86 -19.46
N TYR A 147 22.53 3.89 -19.98
CA TYR A 147 23.32 4.83 -19.18
C TYR A 147 22.43 5.68 -18.28
N GLU A 148 21.25 6.07 -18.76
CA GLU A 148 20.26 6.86 -18.03
C GLU A 148 19.83 6.16 -16.73
N ALA A 149 19.95 4.83 -16.66
CA ALA A 149 19.61 4.07 -15.46
C ALA A 149 20.60 4.29 -14.32
N MET A 150 21.86 4.60 -14.67
CA MET A 150 22.88 4.96 -13.69
C MET A 150 22.56 6.31 -13.08
N GLU A 151 22.31 7.33 -13.91
CA GLU A 151 21.91 8.67 -13.45
C GLU A 151 20.65 8.61 -12.57
N ALA A 152 19.60 7.93 -13.03
CA ALA A 152 18.37 7.77 -12.25
C ALA A 152 18.57 6.99 -10.94
N SER A 153 19.52 6.07 -10.88
CA SER A 153 19.84 5.34 -9.65
C SER A 153 20.60 6.19 -8.64
N GLU A 154 21.42 7.13 -9.10
CA GLU A 154 22.16 8.08 -8.25
C GLU A 154 21.24 9.13 -7.62
N GLU A 155 20.06 9.38 -8.20
CA GLU A 155 19.05 10.28 -7.62
C GLU A 155 18.25 9.66 -6.45
N ILE A 156 18.39 8.36 -6.20
CA ILE A 156 17.64 7.63 -5.17
C ILE A 156 18.60 7.05 -4.13
N ASP A 157 18.52 7.57 -2.92
CA ASP A 157 19.38 7.19 -1.79
C ASP A 157 19.02 5.82 -1.20
N GLY A 158 17.75 5.40 -1.28
CA GLY A 158 17.27 4.16 -0.66
C GLY A 158 16.13 3.46 -1.40
N TYR A 159 15.99 2.14 -1.17
CA TYR A 159 14.91 1.33 -1.73
C TYR A 159 14.26 0.44 -0.67
N CYS A 160 12.96 0.60 -0.48
CA CYS A 160 12.16 -0.12 0.51
C CYS A 160 10.97 -0.85 -0.13
N THR A 161 10.21 -1.62 0.66
CA THR A 161 8.94 -2.20 0.19
C THR A 161 7.84 -1.14 0.09
N ASP A 162 6.82 -1.37 -0.74
CA ASP A 162 5.65 -0.47 -0.80
C ASP A 162 4.97 -0.28 0.56
N GLU A 163 5.02 -1.30 1.41
CA GLU A 163 4.46 -1.28 2.75
C GLU A 163 5.25 -0.34 3.66
N GLU A 164 6.58 -0.52 3.75
CA GLU A 164 7.46 0.37 4.51
C GLU A 164 7.33 1.82 4.05
N LEU A 165 7.27 2.05 2.73
CA LEU A 165 7.08 3.39 2.19
C LEU A 165 5.77 4.04 2.68
N CYS A 166 4.73 3.24 2.90
CA CYS A 166 3.40 3.70 3.33
C CYS A 166 3.18 3.73 4.84
N THR A 167 4.00 3.05 5.65
CA THR A 167 3.75 2.84 7.09
C THR A 167 4.94 3.12 8.00
N LEU A 168 6.10 3.50 7.47
CA LEU A 168 7.21 3.96 8.31
C LEU A 168 7.22 5.48 8.41
N SER A 169 7.62 5.99 9.58
CA SER A 169 7.89 7.41 9.78
C SER A 169 9.06 7.84 8.87
N ASP A 170 9.17 9.14 8.58
CA ASP A 170 10.35 9.67 7.86
C ASP A 170 11.65 9.31 8.59
N THR A 171 11.63 9.36 9.92
CA THR A 171 12.78 9.04 10.78
C THR A 171 13.17 7.56 10.67
N ASP A 172 12.19 6.65 10.66
CA ASP A 172 12.47 5.22 10.58
C ASP A 172 12.94 4.81 9.19
N LEU A 173 12.35 5.37 8.12
CA LEU A 173 12.85 5.17 6.76
C LEU A 173 14.29 5.65 6.62
N TYR A 174 14.59 6.86 7.10
CA TYR A 174 15.94 7.39 7.04
C TYR A 174 16.93 6.49 7.79
N LYS A 175 16.62 6.08 9.02
CA LYS A 175 17.49 5.20 9.82
C LYS A 175 17.69 3.80 9.24
N MET A 176 16.73 3.28 8.49
CA MET A 176 16.82 1.95 7.91
C MET A 176 17.66 1.90 6.63
N TYR A 177 17.72 3.01 5.89
CA TYR A 177 18.27 3.05 4.54
C TYR A 177 19.40 4.07 4.32
N CYS A 178 19.77 4.85 5.35
CA CYS A 178 20.98 5.68 5.42
C CYS A 178 21.99 5.06 6.39
#